data_AF-W1Y1P2-F1
#
_entry.id   AF-W1Y1P2-F1
#
_cell.length_a   1.000
_cell.length_b   1.000
_cell.length_c   1.000
_cell.angle_alpha   90.00
_cell.angle_beta   90.00
_cell.angle_gamma   90.00
#
_symmetry.space_group_name_H-M   'P 1'
#
loop_
_entity.id
_entity.type
_entity.pdbx_description
1 polymer ?
#
loop_
_entity_poly.entity_id
_entity_poly.type
_entity_poly.pdbx_seq_one_letter_code
_entity_poly.pdbx_strand_id
1 'polypeptide(L)' 'TLFRSSLEDAEKFGVKDKDVVSVKTEGLRGLTFHNVLVRASEKFALEMHVDIEEGNAAGVKNGDLVELIK' A
#
# COMPACT_ATOMS: atom_id res chain seq x y z
N THR A 1 -8.84 -1.22 -2.46
CA THR A 1 -7.47 -0.83 -2.06
C THR A 1 -6.84 0.33 -2.86
N LEU A 2 -6.20 1.31 -2.22
CA LEU A 2 -5.44 2.42 -2.85
C LEU A 2 -4.17 2.75 -2.05
N PHE A 3 -3.02 2.95 -2.72
CA PHE A 3 -1.78 3.38 -2.08
C PHE A 3 -1.51 4.85 -2.37
N ARG A 4 -1.39 5.67 -1.34
CA ARG A 4 -1.02 7.09 -1.43
C ARG A 4 0.38 7.28 -0.88
N SER A 5 1.17 8.11 -1.54
CA SER A 5 2.51 8.45 -1.08
C SER A 5 2.83 9.91 -1.38
N SER A 6 3.71 10.50 -0.57
CA SER A 6 4.34 11.77 -0.94
C SER A 6 5.24 11.57 -2.17
N LEU A 7 5.61 12.66 -2.87
CA LEU A 7 6.60 12.56 -3.96
C LEU A 7 7.94 12.04 -3.44
N GLU A 8 8.38 12.50 -2.27
CA GLU A 8 9.64 12.08 -1.66
C GLU A 8 9.64 10.58 -1.32
N ASP A 9 8.56 10.07 -0.74
CA ASP A 9 8.46 8.65 -0.43
C ASP A 9 8.32 7.81 -1.70
N ALA A 10 7.56 8.30 -2.69
CA ALA A 10 7.48 7.64 -3.99
C ALA A 10 8.87 7.47 -4.62
N GLU A 11 9.73 8.49 -4.56
CA GLU A 11 11.11 8.41 -5.01
C GLU A 11 11.96 7.44 -4.18
N LYS A 12 11.82 7.43 -2.84
CA LYS A 12 12.51 6.46 -1.96
C LYS A 12 12.15 5.01 -2.27
N PHE A 13 10.87 4.75 -2.56
CA PHE A 13 10.37 3.42 -2.91
C PHE A 13 10.50 3.11 -4.41
N GLY A 14 10.96 4.06 -5.23
CA GLY A 14 11.09 3.88 -6.67
C GLY A 14 9.76 3.71 -7.41
N VAL A 15 8.66 4.25 -6.87
CA VAL A 15 7.30 4.21 -7.44
C VAL A 15 6.92 5.59 -7.97
N LYS A 16 5.97 5.65 -8.91
CA LYS A 16 5.50 6.90 -9.52
C LYS A 16 3.98 7.02 -9.39
N ASP A 17 3.46 8.23 -9.60
CA ASP A 17 2.01 8.42 -9.74
C ASP A 17 1.48 7.54 -10.88
N LYS A 18 0.36 6.85 -10.62
CA LYS A 18 -0.28 5.85 -11.50
C LYS A 18 0.53 4.58 -11.76
N ASP A 19 1.58 4.34 -10.99
CA ASP A 19 2.26 3.04 -10.99
C ASP A 19 1.37 1.97 -10.34
N VAL A 20 1.59 0.71 -10.70
CA VAL A 20 0.82 -0.43 -10.21
C VAL A 20 1.79 -1.35 -9.50
N VAL A 21 1.63 -1.48 -8.19
CA VAL A 21 2.52 -2.27 -7.34
C VAL A 21 1.78 -3.44 -6.71
N SER A 22 2.55 -4.38 -6.16
CA SER A 22 2.01 -5.38 -5.25
C SER A 22 2.31 -4.95 -3.81
N VAL A 23 1.40 -5.21 -2.89
CA VAL A 23 1.63 -4.96 -1.47
C VAL A 23 1.36 -6.23 -0.69
N LYS A 24 2.34 -6.67 0.08
CA LYS A 24 2.24 -7.87 0.91
C LYS A 24 2.03 -7.47 2.35
N THR A 25 1.00 -8.04 2.95
CA THR A 25 0.72 -7.89 4.37
C THR A 25 1.42 -8.99 5.16
N GLU A 26 1.89 -8.63 6.34
CA GLU A 26 2.48 -9.59 7.28
C GLU A 26 1.41 -10.12 8.25
N GLY A 27 1.73 -11.23 8.93
CA GLY A 27 0.87 -11.84 9.95
C GLY A 27 0.38 -13.25 9.61
N LEU A 28 -0.45 -13.80 10.50
CA LEU A 28 -0.98 -15.18 10.41
C LEU A 28 -1.81 -15.44 9.16
N ARG A 29 -2.42 -14.38 8.59
CA ARG A 29 -3.19 -14.41 7.34
C ARG A 29 -2.61 -13.45 6.31
N GLY A 30 -1.27 -13.34 6.25
CA GLY A 30 -0.60 -12.49 5.26
C GLY A 30 -1.09 -12.77 3.84
N LEU A 31 -1.49 -11.71 3.13
CA LEU A 31 -1.96 -11.74 1.75
C LEU A 31 -1.08 -10.83 0.89
N THR A 32 -1.10 -11.06 -0.41
CA THR A 32 -0.47 -10.15 -1.38
C THR A 32 -1.56 -9.52 -2.24
N PHE A 33 -1.72 -8.21 -2.11
CA PHE A 33 -2.57 -7.39 -2.94
C PHE A 33 -1.83 -7.09 -4.24
N HIS A 34 -2.29 -7.69 -5.32
CA HIS A 34 -1.79 -7.39 -6.65
C HIS A 34 -2.61 -6.27 -7.29
N ASN A 35 -2.00 -5.54 -8.22
CA ASN A 35 -2.64 -4.44 -8.94
C ASN A 35 -3.06 -3.24 -8.07
N VAL A 36 -2.26 -2.90 -7.06
CA VAL A 36 -2.52 -1.73 -6.22
C VAL A 36 -2.05 -0.46 -6.92
N LEU A 37 -2.98 0.46 -7.18
CA LEU A 37 -2.67 1.74 -7.81
C LEU A 37 -1.97 2.68 -6.82
N VAL A 38 -0.77 3.13 -7.17
CA VAL A 38 -0.04 4.17 -6.46
C VAL A 38 -0.48 5.54 -6.96
N ARG A 39 -0.78 6.44 -6.03
CA ARG A 39 -1.00 7.86 -6.30
C ARG A 39 -0.02 8.70 -5.50
N ALA A 40 0.85 9.40 -6.20
CA ALA A 40 1.89 10.22 -5.59
C ALA A 40 1.59 11.70 -5.79
N SER A 41 1.63 12.48 -4.71
CA SER A 41 1.45 13.93 -4.76
C SER A 41 2.07 14.59 -3.52
N GLU A 42 2.49 15.85 -3.63
CA GLU A 42 3.10 16.62 -2.53
C GLU A 42 2.18 16.78 -1.32
N LYS A 43 0.86 16.68 -1.50
CA LYS A 43 -0.14 16.79 -0.42
C LYS A 43 -0.55 15.45 0.18
N PHE A 44 0.00 14.33 -0.31
CA PHE A 44 -0.35 13.01 0.21
C PHE A 44 0.67 12.54 1.25
N ALA A 45 0.17 11.83 2.25
CA ALA A 45 0.98 11.07 3.18
C ALA A 45 1.10 9.62 2.70
N LEU A 46 2.15 8.94 3.15
CA LEU A 46 2.38 7.51 2.91
C LEU A 46 1.32 6.68 3.65
N GLU A 47 0.27 6.26 2.93
CA GLU A 47 -0.84 5.52 3.52
C GLU A 47 -1.49 4.58 2.49
N MET A 48 -1.71 3.34 2.92
CA MET A 48 -2.47 2.36 2.15
C MET A 48 -3.90 2.27 2.72
N HIS A 49 -4.88 2.58 1.88
CA HIS A 49 -6.27 2.32 2.19
C HIS A 49 -6.64 0.91 1.74
N VAL A 50 -7.04 0.09 2.71
CA VAL A 50 -7.56 -1.26 2.50
C VAL A 50 -9.03 -1.26 2.92
N ASP A 51 -9.89 -1.87 2.12
CA ASP A 51 -11.30 -2.00 2.47
C ASP A 51 -11.47 -2.94 3.68
N ILE A 52 -12.53 -2.77 4.48
CA ILE A 52 -12.69 -3.53 5.74
C ILE A 52 -12.72 -5.05 5.48
N GLU A 53 -13.36 -5.48 4.39
CA GLU A 53 -13.43 -6.89 4.00
C GLU A 53 -12.06 -7.43 3.59
N GLU A 54 -11.28 -6.65 2.84
CA GLU A 54 -9.91 -6.96 2.44
C GLU A 54 -8.97 -7.02 3.67
N GLY A 55 -9.12 -6.07 4.59
CA GLY A 55 -8.34 -6.00 5.82
C GLY A 55 -8.62 -7.19 6.74
N ASN A 56 -9.88 -7.59 6.88
CA ASN A 56 -10.27 -8.78 7.63
C ASN A 56 -9.77 -10.07 6.98
N ALA A 57 -9.76 -10.15 5.64
CA ALA A 57 -9.22 -11.29 4.91
C ALA A 57 -7.70 -11.42 5.11
N ALA A 58 -6.98 -10.29 5.03
CA ALA A 58 -5.54 -10.20 5.27
C ALA A 58 -5.15 -10.25 6.77
N GLY A 59 -6.13 -10.12 7.66
CA GLY A 59 -5.90 -10.04 9.11
C GLY A 59 -5.13 -8.80 9.55
N VAL A 60 -5.14 -7.72 8.76
CA VAL A 60 -4.44 -6.46 9.07
C VAL A 60 -5.32 -5.52 9.89
N LYS A 61 -4.68 -4.69 10.72
CA LYS A 61 -5.35 -3.63 11.49
C LYS A 61 -4.73 -2.27 11.20
N ASN A 62 -5.42 -1.21 11.58
CA ASN A 62 -4.87 0.14 11.46
C ASN A 62 -3.54 0.24 12.26
N GLY A 63 -2.48 0.66 11.58
CA GLY A 63 -1.14 0.76 12.16
C GLY A 63 -0.23 -0.44 11.89
N ASP A 64 -0.74 -1.50 11.25
CA ASP A 64 0.13 -2.56 10.73
C ASP A 64 1.00 -2.05 9.60
N LEU A 65 2.25 -2.50 9.59
CA LEU A 65 3.19 -2.25 8.51
C LEU A 65 3.01 -3.32 7.43
N VAL A 66 3.20 -2.90 6.18
CA VAL A 66 3.08 -3.75 5.00
C VAL A 66 4.30 -3.57 4.13
N GLU A 67 4.65 -4.62 3.39
CA GLU A 67 5.79 -4.63 2.47
C GLU A 67 5.33 -4.25 1.06
N LEU A 68 5.92 -3.22 0.49
CA LEU A 68 5.73 -2.90 -0.92
C LEU A 68 6.61 -3.80 -1.78
N ILE A 69 6.00 -4.54 -2.70
CA ILE A 69 6.65 -5.44 -3.66
C ILE A 69 6.47 -4.86 -5.06
N LYS A 70 7.58 -4.57 -5.74
CA LYS A 70 7.60 -4.10 -7.11
C LYS A 70 8.03 -5.20 -8.08
#